data_AF-A0A7C0X4L2-F1
#
_entry.id   AF-A0A7C0X4L2-F1
#
_cell.length_a   1.000
_cell.length_b   1.000
_cell.length_c   1.000
_cell.angle_alpha   90.00
_cell.angle_beta   90.00
_cell.angle_gamma   90.00
#
_symmetry.space_group_name_H-M   'P 1'
#
loop_
_entity.id
_entity.type
_entity.pdbx_description
1 polymer ?
#
loop_
_entity_poly.entity_id
_entity_poly.type
_entity_poly.pdbx_seq_one_letter_code
_entity_poly.pdbx_strand_id
1 'polypeptide(L)'
;MNPARGVRIIEFVHLFQFTLITLVVLKAVSTSIKGPSSYMVSFLVMWLVGLGDEAVQGYIARRVGEIRDVRTDAIVAALALIVVWLVFSPRSLSARSTIDHRPLILALTGLVVIGTAAFILSFHIGYRIEDKRCGVFYSLYSKKELLNRSKDMRLGPRLPPGGSLASARIRGFWAPEDFYETEASRHLAERDKLEKQGRHWEAFCEEMIRRTYYRPFFDPDEWAGWTAERMRKEFGDYDVSRFVSYHYDLVFRGWRRWHVLAAAFVICIVLFVCGIVPKWQRG
;
A
#
# COMPACT_ATOMS: atom_id res chain seq x y z
N MET A 1 22.15 -2.96 -11.46
CA MET A 1 22.02 -3.89 -10.30
C MET A 1 20.54 -4.22 -10.14
N ASN A 2 20.15 -5.50 -10.18
CA ASN A 2 18.76 -5.97 -10.31
C ASN A 2 17.77 -5.20 -9.38
N PRO A 3 16.69 -4.57 -9.89
CA PRO A 3 15.72 -3.81 -9.08
C PRO A 3 15.15 -4.66 -7.92
N ALA A 4 15.07 -5.99 -8.10
CA ALA A 4 14.70 -6.94 -7.07
C ALA A 4 15.60 -6.94 -5.81
N ARG A 5 16.84 -6.43 -5.86
CA ARG A 5 17.69 -6.32 -4.65
C ARG A 5 17.30 -5.14 -3.76
N GLY A 6 16.81 -4.03 -4.33
CA GLY A 6 16.41 -2.86 -3.54
C GLY A 6 15.16 -3.14 -2.71
N VAL A 7 14.15 -3.72 -3.36
CA VAL A 7 12.89 -4.14 -2.73
C VAL A 7 13.14 -5.09 -1.55
N ARG A 8 13.99 -6.11 -1.72
CA ARG A 8 14.33 -7.07 -0.65
C ARG A 8 15.00 -6.44 0.56
N ILE A 9 15.80 -5.38 0.39
CA ILE A 9 16.45 -4.71 1.52
C ILE A 9 15.42 -3.93 2.32
N ILE A 10 14.50 -3.22 1.65
CA ILE A 10 13.42 -2.48 2.31
C ILE A 10 12.50 -3.44 3.07
N GLU A 11 12.07 -4.53 2.43
CA GLU A 11 11.27 -5.58 3.06
C GLU A 11 11.99 -6.20 4.28
N PHE A 12 13.30 -6.41 4.20
CA PHE A 12 14.09 -6.91 5.32
C PHE A 12 14.19 -5.92 6.49
N VAL A 13 14.34 -4.63 6.19
CA VAL A 13 14.34 -3.57 7.21
C VAL A 13 12.99 -3.50 7.92
N HIS A 14 11.88 -3.51 7.17
CA HIS A 14 10.53 -3.58 7.74
C HIS A 14 10.37 -4.82 8.64
N LEU A 15 10.75 -6.00 8.14
CA LEU A 15 10.70 -7.25 8.90
C LEU A 15 11.46 -7.13 10.23
N PHE A 16 12.71 -6.66 10.19
CA PHE A 16 13.56 -6.57 11.36
C PHE A 16 13.05 -5.53 12.37
N GLN A 17 12.75 -4.31 11.89
CA GLN A 17 12.29 -3.20 12.72
C GLN A 17 10.97 -3.52 13.42
N PHE A 18 9.96 -3.97 12.66
CA PHE A 18 8.66 -4.29 13.24
C PHE A 18 8.70 -5.51 14.15
N THR A 19 9.58 -6.48 13.89
CA THR A 19 9.82 -7.58 14.83
C THR A 19 10.34 -7.03 16.16
N LEU A 20 11.38 -6.19 16.14
CA LEU A 20 11.99 -5.64 17.35
C LEU A 20 10.99 -4.80 18.16
N ILE A 21 10.26 -3.91 17.49
CA ILE A 21 9.24 -3.07 18.14
C ILE A 21 8.12 -3.95 18.72
N THR A 22 7.67 -4.98 17.99
CA THR A 22 6.67 -5.93 18.50
C THR A 22 7.12 -6.61 19.79
N LEU A 23 8.39 -7.00 19.89
CA LEU A 23 8.93 -7.60 21.11
C LEU A 23 8.95 -6.61 22.28
N VAL A 24 9.32 -5.35 22.03
CA VAL A 24 9.30 -4.28 23.04
C VAL A 24 7.88 -3.99 23.50
N VAL A 25 6.93 -3.86 22.57
CA VAL A 25 5.50 -3.67 22.87
C VAL A 25 4.96 -4.83 23.67
N LEU A 26 5.22 -6.08 23.25
CA LEU A 26 4.80 -7.26 24.01
C LEU A 26 5.38 -7.25 25.42
N LYS A 27 6.67 -6.92 25.57
CA LYS A 27 7.30 -6.84 26.89
C LYS A 27 6.64 -5.78 27.76
N ALA A 28 6.39 -4.60 27.22
CA ALA A 28 5.73 -3.49 27.92
C ALA A 28 4.29 -3.85 28.32
N VAL A 29 3.47 -4.32 27.37
CA VAL A 29 2.08 -4.74 27.62
C VAL A 29 2.04 -5.88 28.63
N SER A 30 2.96 -6.84 28.54
CA SER A 30 3.04 -8.00 29.44
C SER A 30 3.41 -7.63 30.88
N THR A 31 3.84 -6.40 31.17
CA THR A 31 4.05 -5.95 32.56
C THR A 31 2.72 -5.85 33.31
N SER A 32 1.70 -5.24 32.68
CA SER A 32 0.40 -4.95 33.27
C SER A 32 -0.69 -5.95 32.86
N ILE A 33 -0.65 -6.48 31.63
CA ILE A 33 -1.65 -7.40 31.08
C ILE A 33 -1.03 -8.79 31.01
N LYS A 34 -1.65 -9.79 31.64
CA LYS A 34 -1.18 -11.19 31.64
C LYS A 34 -2.03 -12.07 30.73
N GLY A 35 -1.50 -13.24 30.39
CA GLY A 35 -2.19 -14.24 29.58
C GLY A 35 -2.31 -13.87 28.10
N PRO A 36 -3.22 -14.54 27.36
CA PRO A 36 -3.43 -14.33 25.93
C PRO A 36 -3.83 -12.89 25.55
N SER A 37 -4.47 -12.16 26.46
CA SER A 37 -4.86 -10.76 26.23
C SER A 37 -3.66 -9.85 25.94
N SER A 38 -2.49 -10.15 26.51
CA SER A 38 -1.25 -9.39 26.24
C SER A 38 -0.84 -9.45 24.77
N TYR A 39 -1.01 -10.61 24.12
CA TYR A 39 -0.68 -10.81 22.71
C TYR A 39 -1.67 -10.06 21.82
N MET A 40 -2.97 -10.17 22.10
CA MET A 40 -4.01 -9.47 21.34
C MET A 40 -3.84 -7.94 21.43
N VAL A 41 -3.63 -7.41 22.64
CA VAL A 41 -3.39 -5.97 22.82
C VAL A 41 -2.11 -5.53 22.10
N SER A 42 -1.03 -6.31 22.20
CA SER A 42 0.23 -6.00 21.51
C SER A 42 0.06 -5.97 20.00
N PHE A 43 -0.69 -6.93 19.44
CA PHE A 43 -1.00 -6.97 18.01
C PHE A 43 -1.79 -5.73 17.57
N LEU A 44 -2.86 -5.37 18.28
CA LEU A 44 -3.67 -4.20 17.96
C LEU A 44 -2.87 -2.90 18.05
N VAL A 45 -2.01 -2.77 19.07
CA VAL A 45 -1.10 -1.62 19.18
C VAL A 45 -0.12 -1.59 18.02
N MET A 46 0.48 -2.72 17.64
CA MET A 46 1.40 -2.77 16.49
C MET A 46 0.71 -2.42 15.17
N TRP A 47 -0.56 -2.80 14.99
CA TRP A 47 -1.34 -2.36 13.83
C TRP A 47 -1.50 -0.84 13.80
N LEU A 48 -1.83 -0.22 14.94
CA LEU A 48 -1.92 1.24 15.05
C LEU A 48 -0.59 1.93 14.81
N VAL A 49 0.52 1.34 15.27
CA VAL A 49 1.87 1.84 14.99
C VAL A 49 2.17 1.79 13.49
N GLY A 50 1.87 0.68 12.81
CA GLY A 50 2.04 0.57 11.35
C GLY A 50 1.18 1.56 10.57
N LEU A 51 -0.10 1.73 10.97
CA LEU A 51 -0.97 2.77 10.41
C LEU A 51 -0.38 4.18 10.62
N GLY A 52 0.12 4.45 11.82
CA GLY A 52 0.69 5.74 12.18
C GLY A 52 1.96 6.04 11.41
N ASP A 53 2.88 5.09 11.32
CA ASP A 53 4.13 5.21 10.57
C ASP A 53 3.84 5.51 9.09
N GLU A 54 2.99 4.70 8.45
CA GLU A 54 2.63 4.90 7.05
C GLU A 54 1.83 6.19 6.83
N ALA A 55 0.99 6.61 7.77
CA ALA A 55 0.29 7.89 7.69
C ALA A 55 1.26 9.08 7.79
N VAL A 56 2.24 9.01 8.70
CA VAL A 56 3.29 10.03 8.86
C VAL A 56 4.16 10.09 7.61
N GLN A 57 4.57 8.94 7.06
CA GLN A 57 5.25 8.87 5.77
C GLN A 57 4.39 9.48 4.65
N GLY A 58 3.09 9.15 4.63
CA GLY A 58 2.11 9.71 3.72
C GLY A 58 2.03 11.23 3.76
N TYR A 59 1.96 11.82 4.96
CA TYR A 59 1.87 13.26 5.14
C TYR A 59 3.20 13.99 4.88
N ILE A 60 4.31 13.50 5.43
CA ILE A 60 5.61 14.17 5.37
C ILE A 60 6.23 14.04 3.97
N ALA A 61 6.23 12.84 3.40
CA ALA A 61 6.85 12.60 2.10
C ALA A 61 5.88 12.85 0.93
N ARG A 62 4.65 13.34 1.20
CA ARG A 62 3.54 13.36 0.22
C ARG A 62 3.38 12.01 -0.46
N ARG A 63 3.52 10.94 0.34
CA ARG A 63 3.47 9.55 -0.07
C ARG A 63 2.03 9.07 -0.20
N VAL A 64 1.75 8.20 -1.17
CA VAL A 64 0.59 7.31 -1.01
C VAL A 64 0.98 6.35 0.06
N GLY A 65 0.40 6.52 1.24
CA GLY A 65 0.46 5.48 2.23
C GLY A 65 -0.05 4.20 1.57
N GLU A 66 0.77 3.15 1.44
CA GLU A 66 0.37 1.92 0.77
C GLU A 66 -0.21 0.98 1.82
N ILE A 67 -1.50 0.62 1.71
CA ILE A 67 -2.14 -0.29 2.69
C ILE A 67 -1.43 -1.66 2.75
N ARG A 68 -0.72 -2.02 1.67
CA ARG A 68 0.14 -3.21 1.64
C ARG A 68 1.24 -3.15 2.69
N ASP A 69 1.80 -1.98 2.95
CA ASP A 69 2.93 -1.81 3.88
C ASP A 69 2.40 -1.95 5.32
N VAL A 70 1.30 -1.27 5.66
CA VAL A 70 0.56 -1.49 6.93
C VAL A 70 0.19 -2.96 7.14
N ARG A 71 -0.28 -3.64 6.08
CA ARG A 71 -0.61 -5.07 6.14
C ARG A 71 0.64 -5.92 6.39
N THR A 72 1.76 -5.58 5.76
CA THR A 72 3.04 -6.28 5.93
C THR A 72 3.52 -6.14 7.36
N ASP A 73 3.48 -4.93 7.92
CA ASP A 73 3.83 -4.65 9.31
C ASP A 73 2.96 -5.43 10.30
N ALA A 74 1.65 -5.50 10.04
CA ALA A 74 0.72 -6.31 10.84
C ALA A 74 1.02 -7.81 10.76
N ILE A 75 1.34 -8.34 9.57
CA ILE A 75 1.74 -9.74 9.39
C ILE A 75 3.05 -10.02 10.15
N VAL A 76 4.04 -9.14 10.05
CA VAL A 76 5.31 -9.25 10.78
C VAL A 76 5.07 -9.27 12.28
N ALA A 77 4.23 -8.37 12.80
CA ALA A 77 3.86 -8.35 14.21
C ALA A 77 3.18 -9.66 14.64
N ALA A 78 2.21 -10.16 13.86
CA ALA A 78 1.56 -11.43 14.14
C ALA A 78 2.55 -12.61 14.18
N LEU A 79 3.46 -12.69 13.20
CA LEU A 79 4.47 -13.73 13.13
C LEU A 79 5.43 -13.66 14.31
N ALA A 80 5.92 -12.47 14.68
CA ALA A 80 6.78 -12.29 15.84
C ALA A 80 6.08 -12.76 17.13
N LEU A 81 4.81 -12.40 17.31
CA LEU A 81 4.00 -12.83 18.45
C LEU A 81 3.79 -14.36 18.48
N ILE A 82 3.50 -14.98 17.33
CA ILE A 82 3.35 -16.43 17.21
C ILE A 82 4.66 -17.14 17.56
N VAL A 83 5.80 -16.65 17.05
CA VAL A 83 7.12 -17.21 17.37
C VAL A 83 7.40 -17.10 18.86
N VAL A 84 7.10 -15.97 19.49
CA VAL A 84 7.26 -15.83 20.95
C VAL A 84 6.38 -16.81 21.71
N TRP A 85 5.13 -16.97 21.27
CA TRP A 85 4.18 -17.90 21.88
C TRP A 85 4.67 -19.35 21.80
N LEU A 86 5.11 -19.80 20.62
CA LEU A 86 5.52 -21.18 20.38
C LEU A 86 6.89 -21.53 20.98
N VAL A 87 7.87 -20.64 20.85
CA VAL A 87 9.26 -20.93 21.20
C VAL A 87 9.56 -20.64 22.66
N PHE A 88 9.08 -19.49 23.15
CA PHE A 88 9.46 -19.02 24.47
C PHE A 88 8.42 -19.32 25.55
N SER A 89 7.18 -19.69 25.14
CA SER A 89 6.04 -20.00 26.02
C SER A 89 6.12 -19.28 27.37
N PRO A 90 6.18 -17.93 27.37
CA PRO A 90 6.53 -17.18 28.56
C PRO A 90 5.55 -17.49 29.69
N ARG A 91 6.05 -17.62 30.93
CA ARG A 91 5.24 -17.85 32.16
C ARG A 91 4.11 -16.83 32.35
N SER A 92 4.13 -15.70 31.65
CA SER A 92 3.01 -14.75 31.58
C SER A 92 1.76 -15.32 30.91
N LEU A 93 1.86 -16.36 30.07
CA LEU A 93 0.74 -17.05 29.44
C LEU A 93 -0.01 -17.96 30.41
N SER A 94 0.69 -18.59 31.36
CA SER A 94 0.09 -19.43 32.39
C SER A 94 -0.58 -18.61 33.49
N ALA A 95 -0.23 -17.33 33.62
CA ALA A 95 -0.89 -16.42 34.55
C ALA A 95 -2.24 -15.96 33.96
N ARG A 96 -3.34 -16.52 34.48
CA ARG A 96 -4.68 -15.97 34.22
C ARG A 96 -4.74 -14.56 34.82
N SER A 97 -5.05 -13.58 33.99
CA SER A 97 -5.44 -12.26 34.47
C SER A 97 -6.78 -12.37 35.22
N THR A 98 -6.87 -11.76 36.40
CA THR A 98 -8.11 -11.59 37.16
C THR A 98 -8.95 -10.43 36.63
N ILE A 99 -8.33 -9.51 35.89
CA ILE A 99 -8.97 -8.33 35.28
C ILE A 99 -9.54 -8.71 33.91
N ASP A 100 -10.77 -8.27 33.62
CA ASP A 100 -11.38 -8.39 32.30
C ASP A 100 -10.83 -7.29 31.35
N HIS A 101 -10.06 -7.72 30.35
CA HIS A 101 -9.45 -6.83 29.34
C HIS A 101 -10.32 -6.66 28.09
N ARG A 102 -11.51 -7.28 28.03
CA ARG A 102 -12.43 -7.14 26.89
C ARG A 102 -12.74 -5.69 26.51
N PRO A 103 -13.08 -4.77 27.43
CA PRO A 103 -13.40 -3.39 27.02
C PRO A 103 -12.21 -2.70 26.36
N LEU A 104 -10.99 -2.93 26.85
CA LEU A 104 -9.77 -2.39 26.24
C LEU A 104 -9.54 -2.99 24.84
N ILE A 105 -9.66 -4.31 24.70
CA ILE A 105 -9.50 -4.99 23.40
C ILE A 105 -10.53 -4.49 22.39
N LEU A 106 -11.79 -4.32 22.80
CA LEU A 106 -12.84 -3.79 21.93
C LEU A 106 -12.58 -2.33 21.54
N ALA A 107 -12.14 -1.49 22.49
CA ALA A 107 -11.77 -0.10 22.21
C ALA A 107 -10.60 -0.02 21.21
N LEU A 108 -9.54 -0.81 21.40
CA LEU A 108 -8.41 -0.87 20.48
C LEU A 108 -8.81 -1.43 19.12
N THR A 109 -9.68 -2.44 19.07
CA THR A 109 -10.20 -2.98 17.81
C THR A 109 -11.01 -1.93 17.06
N GLY A 110 -11.89 -1.20 17.75
CA GLY A 110 -12.63 -0.08 17.16
C GLY A 110 -11.69 1.00 16.62
N LEU A 111 -10.62 1.33 17.36
CA LEU A 111 -9.61 2.30 16.94
C LEU A 111 -8.85 1.83 15.69
N VAL A 112 -8.47 0.55 15.61
CA VAL A 112 -7.84 -0.03 14.41
C VAL A 112 -8.76 0.03 13.21
N VAL A 113 -10.05 -0.30 13.38
CA VAL A 113 -11.04 -0.28 12.31
C VAL A 113 -11.26 1.15 11.80
N ILE A 114 -11.50 2.10 12.71
CA ILE A 114 -11.70 3.51 12.38
C ILE A 114 -10.43 4.09 11.76
N GLY A 115 -9.26 3.81 12.34
CA GLY A 115 -7.96 4.27 11.85
C GLY A 115 -7.66 3.75 10.44
N THR A 116 -7.91 2.47 10.18
CA THR A 116 -7.74 1.88 8.85
C THR A 116 -8.72 2.50 7.85
N ALA A 117 -9.98 2.70 8.24
CA ALA A 117 -10.98 3.35 7.38
C ALA A 117 -10.57 4.80 7.06
N ALA A 118 -10.15 5.57 8.06
CA ALA A 118 -9.66 6.94 7.87
C ALA A 118 -8.43 6.97 6.96
N PHE A 119 -7.48 6.05 7.17
CA PHE A 119 -6.28 5.94 6.35
C PHE A 119 -6.60 5.65 4.87
N ILE A 120 -7.51 4.71 4.60
CA ILE A 120 -8.00 4.43 3.24
C ILE A 120 -8.67 5.68 2.64
N LEU A 121 -9.52 6.37 3.41
CA LEU A 121 -10.21 7.56 2.93
C LEU A 121 -9.28 8.75 2.68
N SER A 122 -8.14 8.83 3.38
CA SER A 122 -7.17 9.91 3.23
C SER A 122 -6.15 9.65 2.12
N PHE A 123 -5.62 8.42 2.01
CA PHE A 123 -4.48 8.12 1.14
C PHE A 123 -4.82 7.27 -0.09
N HIS A 124 -5.93 6.54 -0.06
CA HIS A 124 -6.33 5.62 -1.13
C HIS A 124 -7.51 6.17 -1.96
N ILE A 125 -7.60 7.49 -2.10
CA ILE A 125 -8.58 8.14 -2.99
C ILE A 125 -7.83 8.81 -4.13
N GLY A 126 -7.80 8.11 -5.26
CA GLY A 126 -7.30 8.62 -6.52
C GLY A 126 -8.42 9.10 -7.41
N TYR A 127 -8.05 9.80 -8.48
CA TYR A 127 -8.92 10.18 -9.56
C TYR A 127 -9.02 9.03 -10.56
N ARG A 128 -10.27 8.63 -10.87
CA ARG A 128 -10.55 7.81 -12.04
C ARG A 128 -10.45 8.70 -13.27
N ILE A 129 -9.53 8.38 -14.17
CA ILE A 129 -9.28 9.12 -15.40
C ILE A 129 -9.82 8.29 -16.55
N GLU A 130 -10.78 8.86 -17.26
CA GLU A 130 -11.30 8.32 -18.51
C GLU A 130 -10.71 9.14 -19.67
N ASP A 131 -10.01 8.47 -20.59
CA ASP A 131 -9.52 9.10 -21.81
C ASP A 131 -9.76 8.20 -23.03
N LYS A 132 -10.36 8.78 -24.06
CA LYS A 132 -10.66 8.11 -25.32
C LYS A 132 -9.40 7.67 -26.09
N ARG A 133 -8.19 8.02 -25.65
CA ARG A 133 -6.92 7.67 -26.30
C ARG A 133 -6.18 6.53 -25.63
N CYS A 134 -6.45 6.25 -24.36
CA CYS A 134 -5.69 5.28 -23.57
C CYS A 134 -6.55 4.45 -22.59
N GLY A 135 -7.88 4.61 -22.63
CA GLY A 135 -8.82 3.89 -21.78
C GLY A 135 -8.99 4.53 -20.41
N VAL A 136 -9.26 3.69 -19.42
CA VAL A 136 -9.54 4.08 -18.04
C VAL A 136 -8.35 3.69 -17.16
N PHE A 137 -7.88 4.61 -16.33
CA PHE A 137 -6.88 4.31 -15.31
C PHE A 137 -7.12 5.16 -14.06
N TYR A 138 -6.38 4.86 -13.00
CA TYR A 138 -6.46 5.59 -11.75
C TYR A 138 -5.10 6.21 -11.43
N SER A 139 -5.13 7.43 -10.91
CA SER A 139 -3.94 8.18 -10.49
C SER A 139 -4.29 9.04 -9.28
N LEU A 140 -3.30 9.39 -8.47
CA LEU A 140 -3.44 10.35 -7.38
C LEU A 140 -3.70 11.77 -7.87
N TYR A 141 -3.26 12.04 -9.09
CA TYR A 141 -3.37 13.35 -9.70
C TYR A 141 -4.63 13.39 -10.56
N SER A 142 -5.32 14.51 -10.52
CA SER A 142 -6.40 14.75 -11.47
C SER A 142 -5.85 14.77 -12.90
N LYS A 143 -6.73 14.50 -13.87
CA LYS A 143 -6.38 14.57 -15.30
C LYS A 143 -5.66 15.87 -15.67
N LYS A 144 -6.11 17.01 -15.10
CA LYS A 144 -5.50 18.33 -15.34
C LYS A 144 -4.09 18.42 -14.75
N GLU A 145 -3.88 17.91 -13.55
CA GLU A 145 -2.56 17.90 -12.90
C GLU A 145 -1.57 17.01 -13.64
N LEU A 146 -1.97 15.81 -14.06
CA LEU A 146 -1.11 14.94 -14.87
C LEU A 146 -0.71 15.60 -16.19
N LEU A 147 -1.66 16.23 -16.89
CA LEU A 147 -1.36 16.93 -18.14
C LEU A 147 -0.44 18.13 -17.95
N ASN A 148 -0.53 18.81 -16.80
CA ASN A 148 0.37 19.90 -16.46
C ASN A 148 1.78 19.38 -16.14
N ARG A 149 1.90 18.31 -15.34
CA ARG A 149 3.18 17.66 -15.01
C ARG A 149 3.84 17.04 -16.24
N SER A 150 3.06 16.45 -17.14
CA SER A 150 3.52 15.86 -18.41
C SER A 150 4.22 16.87 -19.33
N LYS A 151 3.93 18.16 -19.18
CA LYS A 151 4.60 19.23 -19.93
C LYS A 151 5.94 19.66 -19.32
N ASP A 152 6.18 19.37 -18.05
CA ASP A 152 7.41 19.75 -17.37
C ASP A 152 8.48 18.67 -17.51
N MET A 153 9.29 18.78 -18.57
CA MET A 153 10.39 17.84 -18.84
C MET A 153 11.49 17.88 -17.76
N ARG A 154 11.48 18.86 -16.85
CA ARG A 154 12.44 18.93 -15.71
C ARG A 154 12.14 17.90 -14.62
N LEU A 155 10.95 17.28 -14.69
CA LEU A 155 10.53 16.18 -13.82
C LEU A 155 11.10 14.82 -14.29
N GLY A 156 11.60 14.73 -15.53
CA GLY A 156 12.18 13.49 -16.04
C GLY A 156 13.44 13.06 -15.29
N PRO A 157 13.92 11.83 -15.50
CA PRO A 157 15.04 11.28 -14.76
C PRO A 157 16.28 12.17 -14.93
N ARG A 158 16.67 12.85 -13.86
CA ARG A 158 17.93 13.60 -13.80
C ARG A 158 19.06 12.59 -13.64
N LEU A 159 19.56 12.07 -14.75
CA LEU A 159 20.86 11.42 -14.74
C LEU A 159 21.90 12.48 -14.32
N PRO A 160 22.65 12.28 -13.21
CA PRO A 160 23.80 13.14 -12.94
C PRO A 160 24.78 12.94 -14.11
N PRO A 161 25.34 14.01 -14.70
CA PRO A 161 26.41 13.87 -15.67
C PRO A 161 27.57 13.10 -15.03
N GLY A 162 27.85 11.89 -15.50
CA GLY A 162 28.92 11.03 -14.96
C GLY A 162 28.63 10.34 -13.62
N GLY A 163 27.39 10.33 -13.12
CA GLY A 163 27.05 9.67 -11.85
C GLY A 163 26.85 8.16 -11.97
N SER A 164 27.43 7.37 -11.06
CA SER A 164 27.18 5.92 -11.01
C SER A 164 25.76 5.64 -10.48
N LEU A 165 25.11 4.57 -10.99
CA LEU A 165 23.82 4.05 -10.50
C LEU A 165 23.77 3.87 -8.98
N ALA A 166 24.92 3.63 -8.33
CA ALA A 166 25.02 3.52 -6.88
C ALA A 166 24.77 4.86 -6.15
N SER A 167 25.28 5.96 -6.70
CA SER A 167 25.11 7.31 -6.14
C SER A 167 23.69 7.89 -6.30
N ALA A 168 22.95 7.44 -7.32
CA ALA A 168 21.52 7.71 -7.47
C ALA A 168 20.70 6.87 -6.46
N ARG A 169 21.12 5.64 -6.17
CA ARG A 169 20.40 4.70 -5.29
C ARG A 169 20.52 5.03 -3.80
N ILE A 170 21.69 5.48 -3.34
CA ILE A 170 21.90 5.91 -1.94
C ILE A 170 21.12 7.21 -1.67
N ARG A 171 21.07 8.13 -2.65
CA ARG A 171 20.21 9.31 -2.57
C ARG A 171 18.73 8.95 -2.65
N GLY A 172 18.33 8.01 -3.51
CA GLY A 172 16.96 7.52 -3.62
C GLY A 172 16.43 6.81 -2.37
N PHE A 173 17.30 6.32 -1.48
CA PHE A 173 16.89 5.69 -0.21
C PHE A 173 16.33 6.71 0.80
N TRP A 174 16.78 7.96 0.73
CA TRP A 174 16.38 9.06 1.64
C TRP A 174 15.70 10.23 0.93
N ALA A 175 15.64 10.20 -0.41
CA ALA A 175 14.94 11.20 -1.18
C ALA A 175 13.43 11.02 -1.00
N PRO A 176 12.65 12.11 -0.87
CA PRO A 176 11.21 12.03 -0.97
C PRO A 176 10.83 11.31 -2.27
N GLU A 177 10.05 10.24 -2.16
CA GLU A 177 9.56 9.48 -3.31
C GLU A 177 8.71 10.43 -4.19
N ASP A 178 9.08 10.60 -5.47
CA ASP A 178 8.24 11.33 -6.41
C ASP A 178 7.14 10.38 -6.92
N PHE A 179 5.91 10.63 -6.47
CA PHE A 179 4.74 9.83 -6.85
C PHE A 179 4.46 9.84 -8.33
N TYR A 180 4.82 10.94 -8.99
CA TYR A 180 4.68 11.05 -10.43
C TYR A 180 5.67 10.13 -11.16
N GLU A 181 6.91 10.01 -10.67
CA GLU A 181 7.91 9.04 -11.15
C GLU A 181 7.50 7.59 -10.83
N THR A 182 6.92 7.38 -9.65
CA THR A 182 6.49 6.06 -9.17
C THR A 182 5.31 5.53 -9.99
N GLU A 183 4.28 6.35 -10.22
CA GLU A 183 3.16 6.05 -11.13
C GLU A 183 3.70 5.72 -12.54
N ALA A 184 4.63 6.53 -13.07
CA ALA A 184 5.25 6.31 -14.37
C ALA A 184 6.00 4.96 -14.45
N SER A 185 6.79 4.64 -13.43
CA SER A 185 7.58 3.40 -13.35
C SER A 185 6.69 2.17 -13.21
N ARG A 186 5.55 2.30 -12.53
CA ARG A 186 4.57 1.21 -12.38
C ARG A 186 3.84 0.90 -13.69
N HIS A 187 3.42 1.93 -14.44
CA HIS A 187 2.87 1.73 -15.79
C HIS A 187 3.87 1.05 -16.72
N LEU A 188 5.17 1.39 -16.62
CA LEU A 188 6.24 0.70 -17.36
C LEU A 188 6.35 -0.79 -16.97
N ALA A 189 6.35 -1.09 -15.67
CA ALA A 189 6.43 -2.46 -15.18
C ALA A 189 5.21 -3.31 -15.60
N GLU A 190 3.99 -2.75 -15.57
CA GLU A 190 2.79 -3.45 -16.00
C GLU A 190 2.79 -3.68 -17.51
N ARG A 191 3.19 -2.68 -18.32
CA ARG A 191 3.40 -2.85 -19.76
C ARG A 191 4.33 -4.03 -20.05
N ASP A 192 5.51 -4.06 -19.42
CA ASP A 192 6.52 -5.11 -19.66
C ASP A 192 6.00 -6.50 -19.27
N LYS A 193 5.22 -6.56 -18.20
CA LYS A 193 4.57 -7.79 -17.74
C LYS A 193 3.51 -8.26 -18.73
N LEU A 194 2.66 -7.37 -19.24
CA LEU A 194 1.63 -7.68 -20.25
C LEU A 194 2.28 -8.11 -21.57
N GLU A 195 3.35 -7.44 -21.98
CA GLU A 195 4.11 -7.79 -23.18
C GLU A 195 4.71 -9.21 -23.08
N LYS A 196 5.32 -9.53 -21.93
CA LYS A 196 5.82 -10.89 -21.65
C LYS A 196 4.74 -11.96 -21.64
N GLN A 197 3.49 -11.58 -21.37
CA GLN A 197 2.32 -12.47 -21.40
C GLN A 197 1.69 -12.58 -22.79
N GLY A 198 2.25 -11.91 -23.82
CA GLY A 198 1.65 -11.85 -25.16
C GLY A 198 0.39 -10.97 -25.24
N ARG A 199 0.12 -10.19 -24.20
CA ARG A 199 -1.05 -9.28 -24.09
C ARG A 199 -0.71 -7.92 -24.69
N HIS A 200 -0.29 -7.93 -25.94
CA HIS A 200 0.26 -6.78 -26.67
C HIS A 200 -0.69 -5.57 -26.74
N TRP A 201 -2.01 -5.82 -26.89
CA TRP A 201 -3.02 -4.78 -26.90
C TRP A 201 -3.03 -3.96 -25.59
N GLU A 202 -3.02 -4.66 -24.45
CA GLU A 202 -3.10 -4.03 -23.13
C GLU A 202 -1.76 -3.38 -22.76
N ALA A 203 -0.64 -4.01 -23.13
CA ALA A 203 0.68 -3.39 -23.04
C ALA A 203 0.71 -2.05 -23.80
N PHE A 204 0.06 -1.97 -24.96
CA PHE A 204 -0.01 -0.72 -25.70
C PHE A 204 -0.87 0.35 -25.04
N CYS A 205 -2.00 -0.02 -24.46
CA CYS A 205 -2.80 0.93 -23.69
C CYS A 205 -2.02 1.49 -22.48
N GLU A 206 -1.25 0.65 -21.77
CA GLU A 206 -0.35 1.10 -20.69
C GLU A 206 0.71 2.09 -21.20
N GLU A 207 1.30 1.86 -22.37
CA GLU A 207 2.23 2.84 -22.94
C GLU A 207 1.52 4.14 -23.34
N MET A 208 0.31 4.06 -23.90
CA MET A 208 -0.44 5.27 -24.27
C MET A 208 -0.74 6.15 -23.06
N ILE A 209 -0.96 5.55 -21.88
CA ILE A 209 -1.04 6.29 -20.61
C ILE A 209 0.29 7.00 -20.34
N ARG A 210 1.43 6.30 -20.41
CA ARG A 210 2.77 6.90 -20.20
C ARG A 210 3.06 8.06 -21.15
N ARG A 211 2.84 7.87 -22.44
CA ARG A 211 3.08 8.90 -23.47
C ARG A 211 2.24 10.14 -23.27
N THR A 212 1.02 9.99 -22.76
CA THR A 212 0.08 11.09 -22.56
C THR A 212 0.34 11.82 -21.24
N TYR A 213 0.50 11.07 -20.15
CA TYR A 213 0.44 11.61 -18.80
C TYR A 213 1.78 11.59 -18.05
N TYR A 214 2.74 10.78 -18.47
CA TYR A 214 4.06 10.61 -17.83
C TYR A 214 5.22 10.83 -18.81
N ARG A 215 5.02 11.75 -19.76
CA ARG A 215 5.97 12.04 -20.85
C ARG A 215 7.41 12.31 -20.40
N PRO A 216 7.69 12.97 -19.26
CA PRO A 216 9.07 13.18 -18.80
C PRO A 216 9.84 11.88 -18.53
N PHE A 217 9.15 10.76 -18.30
CA PHE A 217 9.73 9.43 -18.05
C PHE A 217 9.52 8.45 -19.22
N PHE A 218 9.12 8.98 -20.37
CA PHE A 218 8.96 8.20 -21.61
C PHE A 218 10.21 8.38 -22.48
N ASP A 219 10.86 7.27 -22.80
CA ASP A 219 11.95 7.22 -23.78
C ASP A 219 11.37 6.79 -25.15
N PRO A 220 11.42 7.67 -26.18
CA PRO A 220 10.97 7.32 -27.52
C PRO A 220 11.70 6.12 -28.14
N ASP A 221 12.95 5.88 -27.73
CA ASP A 221 13.81 4.84 -28.31
C ASP A 221 13.59 3.47 -27.65
N GLU A 222 13.06 3.42 -26.42
CA GLU A 222 12.75 2.17 -25.70
C GLU A 222 11.64 1.34 -26.38
N TRP A 223 10.82 1.95 -27.22
CA TRP A 223 9.63 1.30 -27.80
C TRP A 223 9.43 1.59 -29.28
N ALA A 224 10.53 1.62 -30.04
CA ALA A 224 10.54 1.79 -31.49
C ALA A 224 9.80 0.67 -32.27
N GLY A 225 9.36 -0.41 -31.62
CA GLY A 225 8.75 -1.59 -32.27
C GLY A 225 7.22 -1.55 -32.47
N TRP A 226 6.48 -0.77 -31.68
CA TRP A 226 5.01 -0.77 -31.64
C TRP A 226 4.44 0.61 -31.98
N THR A 227 4.54 1.00 -33.26
CA THR A 227 3.95 2.26 -33.73
C THR A 227 2.42 2.20 -33.75
N ALA A 228 1.75 3.36 -33.61
CA ALA A 228 0.29 3.45 -33.73
C ALA A 228 -0.24 2.98 -35.10
N GLU A 229 0.63 2.96 -36.11
CA GLU A 229 0.37 2.46 -37.46
C GLU A 229 0.44 0.93 -37.51
N ARG A 230 1.46 0.32 -36.89
CA ARG A 230 1.56 -1.13 -36.73
C ARG A 230 0.40 -1.70 -35.89
N MET A 231 0.01 -1.00 -34.83
CA MET A 231 -1.18 -1.39 -34.06
C MET A 231 -2.43 -1.29 -34.93
N ARG A 232 -2.73 -0.16 -35.57
CA ARG A 232 -3.89 -0.07 -36.48
C ARG A 232 -3.93 -1.18 -37.53
N LYS A 233 -2.76 -1.62 -38.01
CA LYS A 233 -2.62 -2.72 -38.95
C LYS A 233 -2.86 -4.10 -38.32
N GLU A 234 -2.34 -4.37 -37.14
CA GLU A 234 -2.40 -5.71 -36.52
C GLU A 234 -3.77 -6.03 -35.90
N PHE A 235 -4.52 -5.03 -35.44
CA PHE A 235 -5.81 -5.29 -34.78
C PHE A 235 -6.90 -4.20 -34.96
N GLY A 236 -6.77 -3.31 -35.96
CA GLY A 236 -7.90 -2.54 -36.55
C GLY A 236 -8.18 -1.15 -35.96
N ASP A 237 -9.43 -0.69 -36.08
CA ASP A 237 -9.95 0.49 -35.36
C ASP A 237 -10.30 0.06 -33.93
N TYR A 238 -9.36 0.26 -33.02
CA TYR A 238 -9.55 -0.23 -31.67
C TYR A 238 -10.32 0.72 -30.79
N ASP A 239 -11.23 0.13 -30.05
CA ASP A 239 -11.91 0.78 -28.96
C ASP A 239 -11.06 0.71 -27.67
N VAL A 240 -10.08 1.61 -27.55
CA VAL A 240 -9.31 1.83 -26.30
C VAL A 240 -10.20 2.18 -25.11
N SER A 241 -11.46 2.60 -25.32
CA SER A 241 -12.37 2.95 -24.22
C SER A 241 -12.75 1.75 -23.33
N ARG A 242 -12.55 0.53 -23.84
CA ARG A 242 -12.78 -0.71 -23.08
C ARG A 242 -11.61 -1.12 -22.19
N PHE A 243 -10.42 -0.55 -22.40
CA PHE A 243 -9.26 -0.86 -21.57
C PHE A 243 -9.41 -0.21 -20.20
N VAL A 244 -9.15 -1.01 -19.16
CA VAL A 244 -9.05 -0.52 -17.78
C VAL A 244 -7.72 -0.99 -17.22
N SER A 245 -6.82 -0.05 -16.93
CA SER A 245 -5.58 -0.34 -16.21
C SER A 245 -5.92 -0.70 -14.78
N TYR A 246 -5.62 -1.93 -14.39
CA TYR A 246 -5.90 -2.45 -13.05
C TYR A 246 -4.74 -2.32 -12.07
N HIS A 247 -3.65 -1.64 -12.44
CA HIS A 247 -2.47 -1.64 -11.59
C HIS A 247 -2.72 -0.96 -10.23
N TYR A 248 -3.52 0.11 -10.23
CA TYR A 248 -4.00 0.73 -8.99
C TYR A 248 -5.40 0.26 -8.56
N ASP A 249 -5.92 -0.83 -9.12
CA ASP A 249 -7.26 -1.35 -8.84
C ASP A 249 -7.38 -1.85 -7.39
N LEU A 250 -6.32 -2.39 -6.78
CA LEU A 250 -6.36 -2.75 -5.35
C LEU A 250 -6.29 -1.53 -4.42
N VAL A 251 -5.70 -0.43 -4.89
CA VAL A 251 -5.57 0.83 -4.15
C VAL A 251 -6.87 1.65 -4.27
N PHE A 252 -7.54 1.63 -5.42
CA PHE A 252 -8.68 2.51 -5.72
C PHE A 252 -10.00 1.79 -6.07
N ARG A 253 -10.01 0.47 -6.31
CA ARG A 253 -11.22 -0.30 -6.62
C ARG A 253 -11.70 -1.08 -5.40
N GLY A 254 -12.92 -0.75 -5.01
CA GLY A 254 -13.81 -1.72 -4.38
C GLY A 254 -14.65 -1.15 -3.27
N TRP A 255 -14.15 -0.14 -2.55
CA TRP A 255 -14.93 0.46 -1.48
C TRP A 255 -15.23 1.89 -1.87
N ARG A 256 -16.43 2.13 -2.46
CA ARG A 256 -16.97 3.52 -2.47
C ARG A 256 -16.85 4.01 -1.02
N ARG A 257 -16.55 5.30 -0.78
CA ARG A 257 -16.43 5.87 0.58
C ARG A 257 -17.48 5.31 1.55
N TRP A 258 -18.71 5.13 1.06
CA TRP A 258 -19.83 4.51 1.75
C TRP A 258 -19.66 3.04 2.17
N HIS A 259 -19.02 2.17 1.39
CA HIS A 259 -18.75 0.78 1.79
C HIS A 259 -17.69 0.71 2.88
N VAL A 260 -16.65 1.57 2.84
CA VAL A 260 -15.67 1.71 3.93
C VAL A 260 -16.34 2.15 5.21
N LEU A 261 -17.12 3.23 5.12
CA LEU A 261 -17.81 3.78 6.27
C LEU A 261 -18.88 2.81 6.79
N ALA A 262 -19.63 2.14 5.92
CA ALA A 262 -20.65 1.17 6.31
C ALA A 262 -20.04 -0.08 6.96
N ALA A 263 -18.96 -0.64 6.40
CA ALA A 263 -18.30 -1.79 7.01
C ALA A 263 -17.65 -1.42 8.35
N ALA A 264 -16.97 -0.27 8.44
CA ALA A 264 -16.43 0.23 9.70
C ALA A 264 -17.54 0.46 10.74
N PHE A 265 -18.66 1.05 10.33
CA PHE A 265 -19.82 1.27 11.19
C PHE A 265 -20.46 -0.04 11.66
N VAL A 266 -20.66 -1.01 10.78
CA VAL A 266 -21.18 -2.35 11.12
C VAL A 266 -20.24 -3.07 12.08
N ILE A 267 -18.93 -3.03 11.83
CA ILE A 267 -17.93 -3.64 12.72
C ILE A 267 -17.97 -2.94 14.09
N CYS A 268 -18.04 -1.61 14.14
CA CYS A 268 -18.18 -0.87 15.40
C CYS A 268 -19.47 -1.23 16.15
N ILE A 269 -20.60 -1.40 15.45
CA ILE A 269 -21.85 -1.87 16.06
C ILE A 269 -21.69 -3.28 16.60
N VAL A 270 -21.10 -4.21 15.85
CA VAL A 270 -20.86 -5.58 16.31
C VAL A 270 -19.96 -5.58 17.54
N LEU A 271 -18.88 -4.79 17.54
CA LEU A 271 -17.99 -4.65 18.69
C LEU A 271 -18.72 -4.04 19.90
N PHE A 272 -19.59 -3.05 19.69
CA PHE A 272 -20.41 -2.42 20.72
C PHE A 272 -21.41 -3.42 21.31
N VAL A 273 -22.13 -4.16 20.47
CA VAL A 273 -23.08 -5.20 20.90
C VAL A 273 -22.36 -6.32 21.64
N CYS A 274 -21.24 -6.83 21.11
CA CYS A 274 -20.43 -7.84 21.80
C CYS A 274 -19.77 -7.34 23.10
N GLY A 275 -19.56 -6.04 23.23
CA GLY A 275 -19.05 -5.40 24.45
C GLY A 275 -20.12 -5.14 25.51
N ILE A 276 -21.36 -4.91 25.09
CA ILE A 276 -22.48 -4.64 25.99
C ILE A 276 -23.15 -5.91 26.46
N VAL A 277 -23.26 -6.95 25.63
CA VAL A 277 -23.86 -8.22 26.03
C VAL A 277 -22.97 -8.80 27.13
N PRO A 278 -23.36 -8.68 28.42
CA PRO A 278 -22.66 -9.42 29.44
C PRO A 278 -22.91 -10.88 29.08
N LYS A 279 -21.95 -11.76 29.31
CA LYS A 279 -22.25 -13.20 29.32
C LYS A 279 -23.18 -13.47 30.51
N TRP A 280 -24.45 -13.07 30.41
CA TRP A 280 -25.52 -13.76 31.08
C TRP A 280 -25.47 -15.17 30.50
N GLN A 281 -25.33 -16.14 31.39
CA GLN A 281 -25.20 -17.57 31.09
C GLN A 281 -23.78 -18.00 30.70
N ARG A 282 -23.00 -18.30 31.72
CA ARG A 282 -22.56 -19.68 31.98
C ARG A 282 -22.39 -19.82 33.49
N GLY A 283 -23.21 -20.70 34.08
CA GLY A 283 -23.30 -20.96 35.51
C GLY A 283 -22.02 -21.50 36.13
#